data_AF-A0AAV2MXV9-F1
#
_entry.id   AF-A0AAV2MXV9-F1
#
_cell.length_a   1.000
_cell.length_b   1.000
_cell.length_c   1.000
_cell.angle_alpha   90.00
_cell.angle_beta   90.00
_cell.angle_gamma   90.00
#
_symmetry.space_group_name_H-M   'P 1'
#
loop_
_entity.id
_entity.type
_entity.pdbx_description
1 polymer ?
#
loop_
_entity_poly.entity_id
_entity_poly.type
_entity_poly.pdbx_seq_one_letter_code
_entity_poly.pdbx_strand_id
1 'polypeptide(L)'
;MLCELPDKDRKRIDASCDFCGDEDSVYHMLRECPLWQRIFMMRQLKLPRDFSLGDVVEIILESKANWKAFSAFVEEAMRDKEEEERKRERAVTSSPSDGDDETK
;
A
#
# COMPACT_ATOMS: atom_id res chain seq x y z
N MET A 1 29.59 -13.79 -19.78
CA MET A 1 28.37 -14.60 -19.62
C MET A 1 27.74 -14.16 -18.31
N LEU A 2 26.94 -13.09 -18.35
CA LEU A 2 26.10 -12.72 -17.20
C LEU A 2 24.88 -13.63 -17.26
N CYS A 3 24.67 -14.41 -16.22
CA CYS A 3 23.42 -15.14 -16.03
C CYS A 3 22.35 -14.12 -15.64
N GLU A 4 21.52 -13.70 -16.60
CA GLU A 4 20.29 -12.98 -16.30
C GLU A 4 19.32 -13.97 -15.67
N LEU A 5 19.16 -13.87 -14.36
CA LEU A 5 18.09 -14.55 -13.65
C LEU A 5 16.78 -13.86 -14.03
N PRO A 6 15.71 -14.60 -14.38
CA PRO A 6 14.42 -13.99 -14.64
C PRO A 6 13.95 -13.32 -13.35
N ASP A 7 13.66 -12.01 -13.43
CA ASP A 7 13.07 -11.17 -12.38
C ASP A 7 11.75 -11.79 -11.88
N LYS A 8 11.87 -12.73 -10.95
CA LYS A 8 10.72 -13.40 -10.31
C LYS A 8 10.09 -12.56 -9.20
N ASP A 9 10.68 -11.40 -8.91
CA ASP A 9 10.16 -10.44 -7.95
C ASP A 9 10.08 -9.07 -8.62
N ARG A 10 9.10 -8.86 -9.51
CA ARG A 10 8.75 -7.51 -9.98
C ARG A 10 8.00 -6.75 -8.88
N LYS A 11 8.59 -6.68 -7.69
CA LYS A 11 8.22 -5.69 -6.68
C LYS A 11 8.84 -4.37 -7.08
N ARG A 12 8.03 -3.31 -7.03
CA ARG A 12 8.45 -1.92 -7.19
C ARG A 12 9.76 -1.66 -6.43
N ILE A 13 10.74 -1.07 -7.10
CA ILE A 13 11.99 -0.59 -6.50
C ILE A 13 11.76 0.80 -5.86
N ASP A 14 10.74 1.53 -6.34
CA ASP A 14 10.33 2.85 -5.89
C ASP A 14 9.43 2.78 -4.65
N ALA A 15 9.90 3.36 -3.54
CA ALA A 15 9.15 3.50 -2.30
C ALA A 15 8.11 4.64 -2.38
N SER A 16 7.37 4.76 -3.48
CA SER A 16 6.35 5.79 -3.67
C SER A 16 4.93 5.26 -3.45
N CYS A 17 4.09 6.05 -2.80
CA CYS A 17 2.70 5.76 -2.50
C CYS A 17 1.87 5.77 -3.78
N ASP A 18 1.21 4.65 -4.07
CA ASP A 18 0.43 4.48 -5.29
C ASP A 18 -0.75 5.43 -5.47
N PHE A 19 -1.21 6.03 -4.37
CA PHE A 19 -2.42 6.84 -4.38
C PHE A 19 -2.09 8.32 -4.61
N CYS A 20 -0.99 8.82 -4.05
CA CYS A 20 -0.63 10.23 -4.14
C CYS A 20 0.77 10.53 -4.69
N GLY A 21 1.63 9.52 -4.84
CA GLY A 21 2.97 9.66 -5.40
C GLY A 21 4.08 10.08 -4.43
N ASP A 22 3.75 10.40 -3.17
CA ASP A 22 4.74 10.71 -2.11
C ASP A 22 5.47 9.47 -1.59
N GLU A 23 6.34 9.58 -0.59
CA GLU A 23 7.03 8.42 0.01
C GLU A 23 6.04 7.47 0.72
N ASP A 24 6.11 6.19 0.40
CA ASP A 24 5.28 5.13 0.97
C ASP A 24 5.80 4.68 2.34
N SER A 25 5.73 5.58 3.31
CA SER A 25 6.07 5.27 4.70
C SER A 25 4.84 4.89 5.52
N VAL A 26 5.06 4.20 6.65
CA VAL A 26 3.99 3.92 7.63
C VAL A 26 3.38 5.22 8.14
N TYR A 27 4.20 6.25 8.35
CA TYR A 27 3.71 7.57 8.77
C TYR A 27 2.83 8.19 7.69
N HIS A 28 3.24 8.07 6.43
CA HIS A 28 2.48 8.56 5.29
C HIS A 28 1.12 7.84 5.18
N MET A 29 1.09 6.51 5.26
CA MET A 29 -0.14 5.71 5.25
C MET A 29 -1.10 6.11 6.38
N LEU A 30 -0.59 6.34 7.59
CA LEU A 30 -1.41 6.63 8.76
C LEU A 30 -1.89 8.09 8.80
N ARG A 31 -1.04 9.05 8.42
CA ARG A 31 -1.26 10.47 8.73
C ARG A 31 -1.35 11.39 7.52
N GLU A 32 -0.59 11.11 6.47
CA GLU A 32 -0.37 12.11 5.41
C GLU A 32 -1.17 11.82 4.15
N CYS A 33 -1.35 10.54 3.78
CA CYS A 33 -2.01 10.19 2.53
C CYS A 33 -3.46 10.69 2.51
N PRO A 34 -3.78 11.70 1.68
CA PRO A 34 -5.10 12.32 1.67
C PRO A 34 -6.16 11.45 0.98
N LEU A 35 -5.70 10.51 0.15
CA LEU A 35 -6.53 9.61 -0.64
C LEU A 35 -6.72 8.24 0.02
N TRP A 36 -5.90 7.91 1.03
CA TRP A 36 -6.06 6.69 1.80
C TRP A 36 -7.22 6.82 2.79
N GLN A 37 -7.73 5.69 3.28
CA GLN A 37 -8.81 5.53 4.28
C GLN A 37 -8.52 6.15 5.68
N ARG A 38 -7.68 7.18 5.77
CA ARG A 38 -7.32 7.92 6.99
C ARG A 38 -8.56 8.38 7.78
N ILE A 39 -9.58 8.91 7.08
CA ILE A 39 -10.81 9.40 7.71
C ILE A 39 -11.55 8.27 8.43
N PHE A 40 -11.51 7.05 7.89
CA PHE A 40 -12.16 5.89 8.49
C PHE A 40 -11.47 5.47 9.80
N MET A 41 -10.14 5.33 9.78
CA MET A 41 -9.36 5.03 10.98
C MET A 41 -9.56 6.08 12.08
N MET A 42 -9.47 7.37 11.73
CA MET A 42 -9.62 8.46 12.69
C MET A 42 -10.99 8.45 13.36
N ARG A 43 -12.06 8.15 12.60
CA ARG A 43 -13.42 8.05 13.13
C ARG A 43 -13.58 6.82 14.03
N GLN A 44 -13.03 5.68 13.65
CA GLN A 44 -13.11 4.44 14.43
C GLN A 44 -12.38 4.55 15.78
N LEU A 45 -11.17 5.12 15.76
CA LEU A 45 -10.34 5.28 16.96
C LEU A 45 -10.57 6.59 17.71
N LYS A 46 -11.51 7.44 17.22
CA LYS A 46 -11.81 8.76 17.78
C LYS A 46 -10.58 9.65 17.95
N LEU A 47 -9.62 9.52 17.04
CA LEU A 47 -8.37 10.29 17.05
C LEU A 47 -8.65 11.76 16.68
N PRO A 48 -7.94 12.73 17.31
CA PRO A 48 -8.01 14.13 16.93
C PRO A 48 -7.45 14.34 15.50
N ARG A 49 -7.75 15.48 14.87
CA ARG A 49 -7.37 15.72 13.46
C ARG A 49 -5.86 15.68 13.22
N ASP A 50 -5.11 16.07 14.24
CA ASP A 50 -3.69 16.36 14.27
C ASP A 50 -2.89 15.33 15.08
N PHE A 51 -3.47 14.15 15.33
CA PHE A 51 -2.88 13.08 16.14
C PHE A 51 -1.42 12.75 15.78
N SER A 52 -0.65 12.38 16.79
CA SER A 52 0.70 11.81 16.67
C SER A 52 0.64 10.28 16.61
N LEU A 53 1.72 9.63 16.14
CA LEU A 53 1.81 8.16 16.24
C LEU A 53 1.77 7.67 17.70
N GLY A 54 2.23 8.50 18.64
CA GLY A 54 2.14 8.22 20.08
C GLY A 54 0.69 8.11 20.53
N ASP A 55 -0.18 9.03 20.07
CA ASP A 55 -1.60 9.05 20.41
C ASP A 55 -2.31 7.78 19.89
N VAL A 56 -1.89 7.28 18.71
CA VAL A 56 -2.38 6.00 18.19
C VAL A 56 -2.00 4.87 19.12
N VAL A 57 -0.73 4.81 19.55
CA VAL A 57 -0.23 3.77 20.46
C VAL A 57 -0.94 3.82 21.81
N GLU A 58 -1.19 5.01 22.34
CA GLU A 58 -1.94 5.18 23.59
C GLU A 58 -3.36 4.62 23.46
N ILE A 59 -4.11 5.03 22.43
CA ILE A 59 -5.50 4.59 22.21
C ILE A 59 -5.61 3.08 22.00
N ILE A 60 -4.71 2.47 21.22
CA ILE A 60 -4.78 1.02 20.96
C ILE A 60 -4.47 0.20 22.22
N LEU A 61 -3.71 0.75 23.17
CA LEU A 61 -3.38 0.09 24.44
C LEU A 61 -4.49 0.25 25.50
N GLU A 62 -5.35 1.26 25.38
CA GLU A 62 -6.47 1.48 26.30
C GLU A 62 -7.49 0.33 26.31
N SER A 63 -7.69 -0.35 25.18
CA SER A 63 -8.63 -1.46 25.13
C SER A 63 -8.36 -2.48 24.01
N LYS A 64 -8.74 -3.74 24.27
CA LYS A 64 -8.72 -4.81 23.27
C LYS A 64 -9.61 -4.50 22.05
N ALA A 65 -10.67 -3.70 22.24
CA ALA A 65 -11.54 -3.29 21.15
C ALA A 65 -10.82 -2.30 20.21
N ASN A 66 -10.12 -1.31 20.77
CA ASN A 66 -9.31 -0.35 20.01
C ASN A 66 -8.18 -1.05 19.27
N TRP A 67 -7.47 -1.98 19.94
CA TRP A 67 -6.47 -2.82 19.28
C TRP A 67 -7.05 -3.57 18.08
N LYS A 68 -8.19 -4.25 18.24
CA LYS A 68 -8.84 -4.98 17.14
C LYS A 68 -9.25 -4.06 15.99
N ALA A 69 -9.80 -2.88 16.29
CA ALA A 69 -10.19 -1.92 15.27
C ALA A 69 -8.98 -1.43 14.48
N PHE A 70 -7.87 -1.13 15.16
CA PHE A 70 -6.62 -0.74 14.52
C PHE A 70 -6.01 -1.87 13.69
N SER A 71 -5.93 -3.10 14.23
CA SER A 71 -5.43 -4.26 13.46
C SER A 71 -6.24 -4.50 12.20
N ALA A 72 -7.58 -4.45 12.28
CA ALA A 72 -8.44 -4.64 11.12
C ALA A 72 -8.21 -3.57 10.05
N PHE A 73 -8.03 -2.32 10.47
CA PHE A 73 -7.67 -1.23 9.55
C PHE A 73 -6.33 -1.48 8.85
N VAL A 74 -5.29 -1.88 9.60
CA VAL A 74 -3.97 -2.17 9.01
C VAL A 74 -4.05 -3.34 8.03
N GLU A 75 -4.80 -4.40 8.37
CA GLU A 75 -5.01 -5.53 7.45
C GLU A 75 -5.72 -5.11 6.17
N GLU A 76 -6.77 -4.28 6.26
CA GLU A 76 -7.47 -3.75 5.10
C GLU A 76 -6.54 -2.88 4.24
N ALA A 77 -5.76 -1.99 4.86
CA ALA A 77 -4.78 -1.17 4.15
C ALA A 77 -3.74 -2.01 3.40
N MET A 78 -3.21 -3.07 4.03
CA MET A 78 -2.25 -3.96 3.39
C MET A 78 -2.88 -4.77 2.25
N ARG A 79 -4.13 -5.24 2.42
CA ARG A 79 -4.88 -5.95 1.36
C ARG A 79 -5.14 -5.06 0.15
N ASP A 80 -5.53 -3.80 0.37
CA ASP A 80 -5.78 -2.85 -0.72
C ASP A 80 -4.49 -2.54 -1.50
N LYS A 81 -3.36 -2.34 -0.80
CA LYS A 81 -2.04 -2.20 -1.47
C LYS A 81 -1.70 -3.41 -2.32
N GLU A 82 -1.87 -4.61 -1.77
CA GLU A 82 -1.55 -5.86 -2.47
C GLU A 82 -2.47 -6.07 -3.70
N GLU A 83 -3.76 -5.73 -3.58
CA GLU A 83 -4.69 -5.77 -4.72
C GLU A 83 -4.27 -4.82 -5.83
N GLU A 84 -3.86 -3.59 -5.49
CA GLU A 84 -3.40 -2.61 -6.49
C GLU A 84 -2.09 -3.06 -7.16
N GLU A 85 -1.13 -3.61 -6.41
CA GLU A 85 0.07 -4.22 -7.00
C GLU A 85 -0.29 -5.39 -7.93
N ARG A 86 -1.20 -6.27 -7.51
CA ARG A 86 -1.65 -7.41 -8.34
C ARG A 86 -2.39 -6.97 -9.60
N LYS A 87 -3.15 -5.88 -9.57
CA LYS A 87 -3.76 -5.30 -10.78
C LYS A 87 -2.69 -4.79 -11.74
N ARG A 88 -1.65 -4.11 -11.23
CA ARG A 88 -0.52 -3.67 -12.05
C ARG A 88 0.23 -4.83 -12.67
N GLU A 89 0.51 -5.89 -11.92
CA GLU A 89 1.18 -7.07 -12.46
C GLU A 89 0.41 -7.67 -13.64
N ARG A 90 -0.92 -7.78 -13.52
CA ARG A 90 -1.79 -8.27 -14.60
C ARG A 90 -1.70 -7.35 -15.83
N ALA A 91 -1.77 -6.03 -15.64
CA ALA A 91 -1.67 -5.05 -16.72
C ALA A 91 -0.32 -5.09 -17.46
N VAL A 92 0.78 -5.27 -16.72
CA VAL A 92 2.12 -5.42 -17.31
C VAL A 92 2.23 -6.71 -18.11
N THR A 93 1.67 -7.83 -17.63
CA THR A 93 1.71 -9.12 -18.34
C THR A 93 0.81 -9.18 -19.59
N SER A 94 -0.14 -8.25 -19.74
CA SER A 94 -1.06 -8.20 -20.89
C SER A 94 -0.54 -7.36 -22.07
N SER A 95 0.70 -6.88 -22.04
CA SER A 95 1.29 -6.23 -23.23
C SER A 95 1.50 -7.28 -24.33
N PRO A 96 0.95 -7.11 -25.55
CA PRO A 96 1.24 -8.00 -26.67
C PRO A 96 2.71 -7.81 -27.06
N SER A 97 3.44 -8.93 -27.15
CA SER A 97 4.70 -8.97 -27.88
C SER A 97 4.37 -8.83 -29.38
N ASP A 98 4.28 -7.59 -29.86
CA ASP A 98 4.24 -7.27 -31.29
C ASP A 98 5.65 -7.35 -31.90
N GLY A 99 5.76 -8.08 -33.02
CA GLY A 99 6.93 -8.20 -33.91
C GLY A 99 7.64 -9.56 -33.78
N ASP A 100 7.84 -10.38 -34.82
CA ASP A 100 8.17 -10.00 -36.20
C ASP A 100 7.50 -10.87 -37.28
N ASP A 101 6.93 -10.18 -38.26
CA ASP A 101 6.66 -10.63 -39.63
C ASP A 101 7.98 -10.96 -40.32
N GLU A 102 8.17 -12.19 -40.79
CA GLU A 102 9.21 -12.48 -41.79
C GLU A 102 8.58 -13.14 -43.03
N THR A 103 8.31 -12.27 -43.98
CA THR A 103 8.07 -12.58 -45.39
C THR A 103 9.30 -13.27 -46.01
N LYS A 104 9.16 -14.52 -46.46
CA LYS A 104 9.87 -15.02 -47.66
C LYS A 104 9.21 -16.25 -48.28
#